data_AF-A0AA86VXZ2-F1
#
_entry.id   AF-A0AA86VXZ2-F1
#
_cell.length_a   1.000
_cell.length_b   1.000
_cell.length_c   1.000
_cell.angle_alpha   90.00
_cell.angle_beta   90.00
_cell.angle_gamma   90.00
#
_symmetry.space_group_name_H-M   'P 1'
#
loop_
_entity.id
_entity.type
_entity.pdbx_description
1 polymer ?
#
loop_
_entity_poly.entity_id
_entity_poly.type
_entity_poly.pdbx_seq_one_letter_code
_entity_poly.pdbx_strand_id
1 'polypeptide(L)'
;MKDLARSCSYLDYHKIPSSLSIIEVHEDEVYEVPVGAKVIASSDKTRVEVFAIAGHILGIQGHPELTKRYSKGLAKDAKTSFESAQPDKERWGKMYASWSSQNNQSSYTLQYGHGGGTSDSSMPDKMHMDAGFRDM
;
A
#
# COMPACT_ATOMS: atom_id res chain seq x y z
N MET A 1 5.73 -9.88 31.77
CA MET A 1 4.56 -9.41 30.99
C MET A 1 4.32 -10.47 29.94
N LYS A 2 3.09 -10.98 29.82
CA LYS A 2 2.75 -11.94 28.77
C LYS A 2 2.30 -11.13 27.56
N ASP A 3 3.06 -11.21 26.48
CA ASP A 3 2.80 -10.46 25.26
C ASP A 3 1.42 -10.80 24.73
N LEU A 4 0.61 -9.75 24.59
CA LEU A 4 -0.74 -9.76 24.05
C LEU A 4 -0.68 -9.80 22.52
N ALA A 5 0.20 -10.64 21.95
CA ALA A 5 0.22 -10.93 20.52
C ALA A 5 -0.99 -11.81 20.21
N ARG A 6 -2.18 -11.19 20.28
CA ARG A 6 -3.34 -11.68 19.54
C ARG A 6 -2.84 -11.83 18.11
N SER A 7 -2.90 -13.04 17.55
CA SER A 7 -2.72 -13.30 16.12
C SER A 7 -3.67 -12.37 15.36
N CYS A 8 -3.19 -11.17 15.06
CA CYS A 8 -3.96 -10.14 14.41
C CYS A 8 -3.69 -10.34 12.93
N SER A 9 -4.57 -11.09 12.26
CA SER A 9 -4.66 -10.94 10.83
C SER A 9 -5.04 -9.48 10.59
N TYR A 10 -4.30 -8.80 9.72
CA TYR A 10 -4.62 -7.43 9.31
C TYR A 10 -5.61 -7.41 8.15
N LEU A 11 -5.64 -8.49 7.37
CA LEU A 11 -6.44 -8.67 6.17
C LEU A 11 -7.04 -10.08 6.11
N ASP A 12 -8.17 -10.19 5.42
CA ASP A 12 -8.83 -11.44 5.05
C ASP A 12 -8.34 -11.83 3.67
N TYR A 13 -7.20 -12.53 3.63
CA TYR A 13 -6.52 -12.92 2.39
C TYR A 13 -7.40 -13.80 1.47
N HIS A 14 -8.49 -14.38 1.96
CA HIS A 14 -9.45 -15.12 1.13
C HIS A 14 -10.44 -14.21 0.39
N LYS A 15 -10.61 -12.97 0.83
CA LYS A 15 -11.57 -12.00 0.26
C LYS A 15 -10.90 -10.90 -0.57
N ILE A 16 -9.58 -10.82 -0.56
CA ILE A 16 -8.81 -9.83 -1.32
C ILE A 16 -8.01 -10.51 -2.44
N PRO A 17 -7.75 -9.81 -3.56
CA PRO A 17 -6.86 -10.34 -4.58
C PRO A 17 -5.43 -10.49 -4.05
N SER A 18 -4.69 -11.44 -4.60
CA SER A 18 -3.27 -11.69 -4.23
C SER A 18 -2.32 -10.57 -4.63
N SER A 19 -2.76 -9.64 -5.47
CA SER A 19 -1.97 -8.48 -5.92
C SER A 19 -2.87 -7.32 -6.35
N LEU A 20 -2.35 -6.11 -6.24
CA LEU A 20 -2.98 -4.85 -6.64
C LEU A 20 -2.00 -4.02 -7.48
N SER A 21 -2.51 -3.26 -8.44
CA SER A 21 -1.72 -2.24 -9.13
C SER A 21 -1.65 -0.97 -8.30
N ILE A 22 -0.48 -0.34 -8.29
CA ILE A 22 -0.24 0.92 -7.59
C ILE A 22 0.66 1.82 -8.44
N ILE A 23 0.53 3.13 -8.24
CA ILE A 23 1.40 4.12 -8.86
C ILE A 23 2.35 4.63 -7.78
N GLU A 24 3.64 4.49 -8.02
CA GLU A 24 4.71 4.94 -7.13
C GLU A 24 5.24 6.28 -7.63
N VAL A 25 5.18 7.31 -6.79
CA VAL A 25 5.73 8.64 -7.05
C VAL A 25 6.40 9.14 -5.76
N HIS A 26 7.51 8.52 -5.41
CA HIS A 26 8.35 8.89 -4.28
C HIS A 26 9.81 8.65 -4.63
N GLU A 27 10.70 9.38 -3.96
CA GLU A 27 12.15 9.23 -4.10
C GLU A 27 12.74 8.37 -2.98
N ASP A 28 12.15 8.47 -1.79
CA ASP A 28 12.60 7.71 -0.63
C ASP A 28 11.80 6.40 -0.50
N GLU A 29 12.49 5.33 -0.12
CA GLU A 29 11.89 4.03 0.18
C GLU A 29 11.93 3.76 1.69
N VAL A 30 10.84 3.19 2.22
CA VAL A 30 10.89 2.62 3.58
C VAL A 30 11.63 1.28 3.51
N TYR A 31 12.89 1.25 3.95
CA TYR A 31 13.70 0.04 3.90
C TYR A 31 13.32 -0.99 4.98
N GLU A 32 12.92 -0.52 6.16
CA GLU A 32 12.48 -1.33 7.30
C GLU A 32 11.25 -0.69 7.94
N VAL A 33 10.30 -1.53 8.35
CA VAL A 33 9.09 -1.06 9.03
C VAL A 33 9.40 -0.66 10.49
N PRO A 34 8.64 0.28 11.08
CA PRO A 34 8.79 0.63 12.49
C PRO A 34 8.63 -0.58 13.42
N VAL A 35 9.22 -0.50 14.62
CA VAL A 35 9.05 -1.56 15.63
C VAL A 35 7.57 -1.81 15.93
N GLY A 36 7.16 -3.07 15.89
CA GLY A 36 5.76 -3.49 16.09
C GLY A 36 4.87 -3.37 14.85
N ALA A 37 5.42 -2.93 13.72
CA ALA A 37 4.75 -2.96 12.43
C ALA A 37 4.95 -4.31 11.72
N LYS A 38 4.05 -4.61 10.78
CA LYS A 38 4.15 -5.76 9.88
C LYS A 38 4.00 -5.29 8.43
N VAL A 39 4.88 -5.77 7.55
CA VAL A 39 4.72 -5.62 6.10
C VAL A 39 3.51 -6.42 5.64
N ILE A 40 2.63 -5.78 4.88
CA ILE A 40 1.38 -6.34 4.36
C ILE A 40 1.46 -6.55 2.86
N ALA A 41 2.20 -5.70 2.15
CA ALA A 41 2.45 -5.84 0.73
C ALA A 41 3.81 -5.26 0.34
N SER A 42 4.39 -5.82 -0.72
CA SER A 42 5.64 -5.37 -1.35
C SER A 42 5.52 -5.50 -2.87
N SER A 43 6.35 -4.81 -3.63
CA SER A 43 6.47 -4.96 -5.08
C SER A 43 7.89 -5.42 -5.46
N ASP A 44 8.13 -5.58 -6.76
CA ASP A 44 9.49 -5.90 -7.25
C ASP A 44 10.44 -4.72 -7.03
N LYS A 45 9.93 -3.48 -6.96
CA LYS A 45 10.74 -2.26 -6.77
C LYS A 45 10.82 -1.82 -5.32
N THR A 46 9.74 -2.00 -4.56
CA THR A 46 9.59 -1.43 -3.21
C THR A 46 9.28 -2.53 -2.22
N ARG A 47 10.16 -2.70 -1.23
CA ARG A 47 10.07 -3.77 -0.23
C ARG A 47 8.95 -3.54 0.77
N VAL A 48 8.60 -2.28 1.03
CA VAL A 48 7.55 -1.91 1.99
C VAL A 48 6.55 -0.99 1.30
N GLU A 49 5.62 -1.59 0.55
CA GLU A 49 4.52 -0.85 -0.09
C GLU A 49 3.41 -0.53 0.91
N VAL A 50 3.08 -1.52 1.74
CA VAL A 50 2.04 -1.39 2.76
C VAL A 50 2.53 -2.01 4.06
N PHE A 51 2.37 -1.30 5.17
CA PHE A 51 2.59 -1.86 6.51
C PHE A 51 1.44 -1.50 7.45
N ALA A 52 1.27 -2.30 8.50
CA ALA A 52 0.28 -2.02 9.53
C ALA A 52 0.86 -2.13 10.94
N ILE A 53 0.34 -1.32 11.87
CA ILE A 53 0.76 -1.30 13.29
C ILE A 53 -0.45 -1.49 14.19
N ALA A 54 -0.41 -2.54 15.01
CA ALA A 54 -1.37 -2.82 16.08
C ALA A 54 -2.86 -2.79 15.66
N GLY A 55 -3.14 -2.98 14.37
CA GLY A 55 -4.47 -2.91 13.76
C GLY A 55 -5.01 -1.50 13.53
N HIS A 56 -4.35 -0.46 14.02
CA HIS A 56 -4.91 0.90 14.03
C HIS A 56 -4.32 1.82 12.95
N ILE A 57 -3.13 1.49 12.48
CA ILE A 57 -2.37 2.30 11.53
C ILE A 57 -2.12 1.45 10.30
N LEU A 58 -2.38 2.02 9.12
CA LEU A 58 -2.02 1.47 7.82
C LEU A 58 -1.20 2.52 7.08
N GLY A 59 0.08 2.21 6.83
CA GLY A 59 0.95 3.02 5.99
C GLY A 59 0.94 2.46 4.57
N ILE A 60 0.87 3.35 3.57
CA ILE A 60 0.95 3.02 2.15
C ILE A 60 1.93 4.00 1.52
N GLN A 61 2.95 3.49 0.82
CA GLN A 61 3.98 4.30 0.19
C GLN A 61 3.57 4.76 -1.21
N GLY A 62 3.03 3.86 -2.05
CA GLY A 62 2.43 4.27 -3.32
C GLY A 62 1.09 5.00 -3.18
N HIS A 63 0.54 5.45 -4.30
CA HIS A 63 -0.61 6.35 -4.36
C HIS A 63 -1.87 5.69 -4.94
N PRO A 64 -2.67 4.99 -4.13
CA PRO A 64 -3.94 4.39 -4.58
C PRO A 64 -4.98 5.45 -5.03
N GLU A 65 -4.78 6.72 -4.70
CA GLU A 65 -5.61 7.86 -5.09
C GLU A 65 -5.29 8.44 -6.48
N LEU A 66 -4.11 8.15 -7.03
CA LEU A 66 -3.70 8.62 -8.34
C LEU A 66 -4.50 7.90 -9.43
N THR A 67 -5.39 8.65 -10.07
CA THR A 67 -6.33 8.18 -11.10
C THR A 67 -6.05 8.82 -12.45
N LYS A 68 -6.74 8.36 -13.52
CA LYS A 68 -6.62 8.91 -14.89
C LYS A 68 -6.70 10.43 -15.00
N ARG A 69 -7.34 11.12 -14.06
CA ARG A 69 -7.42 12.59 -14.07
C ARG A 69 -6.04 13.26 -14.02
N TYR A 70 -5.04 12.59 -13.45
CA TYR A 70 -3.68 13.10 -13.30
C TYR A 70 -2.76 12.75 -14.47
N SER A 71 -3.24 12.02 -15.48
CA SER A 71 -2.41 11.68 -16.66
C SER A 71 -2.26 12.83 -17.66
N LYS A 72 -2.90 13.98 -17.41
CA LYS A 72 -2.82 15.16 -18.29
C LYS A 72 -1.41 15.76 -18.22
N GLY A 73 -0.80 15.96 -19.38
CA GLY A 73 0.55 16.54 -19.49
C GLY A 73 1.69 15.51 -19.48
N LEU A 74 1.39 14.23 -19.25
CA LEU A 74 2.39 13.16 -19.39
C LEU A 74 2.71 12.92 -20.87
N ALA A 75 3.99 12.62 -21.16
CA ALA A 75 4.42 12.12 -22.45
C ALA A 75 3.66 10.83 -22.81
N LYS A 76 3.51 10.52 -24.11
CA LYS A 76 2.68 9.40 -24.60
C LYS A 76 3.00 8.08 -23.90
N ASP A 77 4.28 7.72 -23.80
CA ASP A 77 4.72 6.45 -23.22
C ASP A 77 4.52 6.42 -21.70
N ALA A 78 4.81 7.53 -21.02
CA ALA A 78 4.54 7.70 -19.59
C ALA A 78 3.03 7.62 -19.30
N LYS A 79 2.20 8.20 -20.17
CA LYS A 79 0.73 8.15 -20.06
C LYS A 79 0.20 6.74 -20.24
N THR A 80 0.68 5.99 -21.24
CA THR A 80 0.27 4.59 -21.45
C THR A 80 0.64 3.74 -20.24
N SER A 81 1.86 3.91 -19.72
CA SER A 81 2.36 3.22 -18.53
C SER A 81 1.50 3.56 -17.30
N PHE A 82 1.27 4.85 -17.04
CA PHE A 82 0.39 5.34 -15.96
C PHE A 82 -1.03 4.78 -16.06
N GLU A 83 -1.61 4.75 -17.27
CA GLU A 83 -2.96 4.23 -17.47
C GLU A 83 -3.07 2.72 -17.20
N SER A 84 -2.01 1.95 -17.48
CA SER A 84 -1.98 0.51 -17.23
C SER A 84 -1.84 0.11 -15.77
N ALA A 85 -1.26 0.97 -14.92
CA ALA A 85 -1.09 0.70 -13.48
C ALA A 85 -2.04 1.48 -12.58
N GLN A 86 -3.13 2.01 -13.15
CA GLN A 86 -4.10 2.69 -12.30
C GLN A 86 -4.60 1.76 -11.20
N PRO A 87 -4.65 2.25 -9.96
CA PRO A 87 -5.29 1.57 -8.86
C PRO A 87 -6.72 1.18 -9.26
N ASP A 88 -7.01 -0.12 -9.24
CA ASP A 88 -8.38 -0.62 -9.38
C ASP A 88 -9.15 -0.26 -8.11
N LYS A 89 -10.04 0.73 -8.21
CA LYS A 89 -10.82 1.26 -7.08
C LYS A 89 -11.64 0.18 -6.39
N GLU A 90 -12.19 -0.79 -7.12
CA GLU A 90 -13.00 -1.85 -6.53
C GLU A 90 -12.11 -2.80 -5.71
N ARG A 91 -10.97 -3.20 -6.27
CA ARG A 91 -10.03 -4.10 -5.59
C ARG A 91 -9.38 -3.45 -4.37
N TRP A 92 -8.96 -2.19 -4.48
CA TRP A 92 -8.47 -1.40 -3.35
C TRP A 92 -9.55 -1.20 -2.30
N GLY A 93 -10.79 -0.94 -2.71
CA GLY A 93 -11.94 -0.87 -1.80
C GLY A 93 -12.15 -2.15 -0.99
N LYS A 94 -11.97 -3.33 -1.60
CA LYS A 94 -12.01 -4.62 -0.88
C LYS A 94 -10.90 -4.77 0.16
N MET A 95 -9.69 -4.31 -0.16
CA MET A 95 -8.55 -4.32 0.77
C MET A 95 -8.82 -3.42 1.98
N TYR A 96 -9.28 -2.18 1.76
CA TYR A 96 -9.66 -1.28 2.86
C TYR A 96 -10.83 -1.81 3.69
N ALA A 97 -11.87 -2.36 3.05
CA ALA A 97 -13.01 -2.94 3.75
C ALA A 97 -12.59 -4.14 4.61
N SER A 98 -11.69 -4.98 4.10
CA SER A 98 -11.13 -6.10 4.83
C SER A 98 -10.36 -5.62 6.06
N TRP A 99 -9.46 -4.65 5.90
CA TRP A 99 -8.69 -4.07 6.99
C TRP A 99 -9.59 -3.42 8.05
N SER A 100 -10.54 -2.57 7.64
CA SER A 100 -11.48 -1.91 8.56
C SER A 100 -12.31 -2.92 9.35
N SER A 101 -12.82 -3.97 8.71
CA SER A 101 -13.59 -5.02 9.37
C SER A 101 -12.77 -5.84 10.37
N GLN A 102 -11.51 -6.15 10.07
CA GLN A 102 -10.66 -6.93 10.98
C GLN A 102 -10.20 -6.14 12.19
N ASN A 103 -10.07 -4.82 12.03
CA ASN A 103 -9.50 -3.96 13.05
C ASN A 103 -10.55 -3.07 13.77
N ASN A 104 -11.84 -3.36 13.57
CA ASN A 104 -12.97 -2.64 14.19
C ASN A 104 -12.88 -1.12 14.03
N GLN A 105 -12.42 -0.66 12.87
CA GLN A 105 -12.10 0.73 12.64
C GLN A 105 -13.18 1.39 11.78
N SER A 106 -13.88 2.38 12.35
CA SER A 106 -14.97 3.10 11.67
C SER A 106 -14.51 4.33 10.88
N SER A 107 -13.27 4.79 11.08
CA SER A 107 -12.69 5.96 10.39
C SER A 107 -11.15 5.93 10.40
N TYR A 108 -10.52 6.63 9.45
CA TYR A 108 -9.06 6.75 9.34
C TYR A 108 -8.65 8.21 9.10
N THR A 109 -7.44 8.56 9.54
CA THR A 109 -6.81 9.87 9.29
C THR A 109 -5.60 9.67 8.39
N LEU A 110 -5.54 10.39 7.27
CA LEU A 110 -4.38 10.40 6.37
C LEU A 110 -3.36 11.43 6.87
N GLN A 111 -2.11 11.00 7.10
CA GLN A 111 -0.98 11.89 7.35
C GLN A 111 -0.01 11.79 6.17
N TYR A 112 0.36 12.92 5.58
CA TYR A 112 1.33 12.99 4.49
C TYR A 112 2.71 13.38 5.04
N GLY A 113 3.75 12.62 4.71
CA GLY A 113 5.14 13.04 4.89
C GLY A 113 5.55 14.02 3.79
N HIS A 114 6.24 15.11 4.12
CA HIS A 114 6.82 16.03 3.12
C HIS A 114 8.21 15.52 2.70
N GLY A 115 8.32 14.92 1.51
CA GLY A 115 9.59 14.70 0.80
C GLY A 115 9.85 15.83 -0.19
N GLY A 116 11.07 16.38 -0.21
CA GLY A 116 11.47 17.45 -1.15
C GLY A 116 11.79 16.85 -2.53
N GLY A 117 11.18 17.39 -3.59
CA GLY A 117 11.20 16.74 -4.91
C GLY A 117 12.31 17.17 -5.87
N THR A 118 12.81 16.21 -6.65
CA THR A 118 13.32 16.38 -8.02
C THR A 118 12.88 15.21 -8.92
N SER A 119 12.78 15.46 -10.22
CA SER A 119 12.12 14.59 -11.18
C SER A 119 12.73 13.19 -11.32
N ASP A 120 12.14 12.19 -10.68
CA ASP A 120 12.25 10.80 -11.12
C ASP A 120 10.88 10.25 -11.57
N SER A 121 10.93 9.41 -12.58
CA SER A 121 9.80 9.01 -13.41
C SER A 121 8.77 8.17 -12.64
N SER A 122 7.51 8.63 -12.64
CA SER A 122 6.35 7.88 -12.17
C SER A 122 6.22 6.57 -12.96
N MET A 123 6.67 5.46 -12.39
CA MET A 123 6.66 4.16 -13.06
C MET A 123 5.54 3.29 -12.48
N PRO A 124 4.76 2.61 -13.34
CA PRO A 124 3.75 1.65 -12.90
C PRO A 124 4.37 0.51 -12.08
N ASP A 125 3.73 0.07 -11.01
CA ASP A 125 4.13 -1.17 -10.32
C ASP A 125 2.93 -1.99 -9.83
N LYS A 126 3.20 -3.23 -9.45
CA LYS A 126 2.24 -4.22 -8.96
C LYS A 126 2.73 -4.76 -7.63
N MET A 127 1.98 -4.47 -6.58
CA MET A 127 2.25 -4.99 -5.26
C MET A 127 1.61 -6.35 -5.05
N HIS A 128 2.35 -7.22 -4.38
CA HIS A 128 1.98 -8.55 -3.94
C HIS A 128 1.65 -8.53 -2.45
N MET A 129 0.54 -9.18 -2.08
CA MET A 129 0.13 -9.27 -0.68
C MET A 129 1.00 -10.31 0.04
N ASP A 130 1.62 -9.90 1.15
CA ASP A 130 2.40 -10.80 1.99
C ASP A 130 1.46 -11.54 2.96
N ALA A 131 1.23 -12.82 2.68
CA ALA A 131 0.46 -13.73 3.53
C ALA A 131 1.34 -14.45 4.58
N GLY A 132 2.63 -14.14 4.67
CA GLY A 132 3.64 -15.10 5.10
C GLY A 132 4.85 -14.56 5.85
N PHE A 133 4.69 -13.63 6.80
CA PHE A 133 5.48 -13.70 8.04
C PHE A 133 4.63 -14.39 9.10
N ARG A 134 4.73 -15.72 9.13
CA ARG A 134 4.32 -16.54 10.28
C ARG A 134 5.38 -16.36 11.36
N ASP A 135 4.91 -16.09 12.56
CA ASP A 135 5.68 -15.95 13.80
C ASP A 135 6.96 -16.81 13.83
N MET A 136 8.11 -16.13 13.98
CA MET A 136 9.31 -16.68 14.60
C MET A 136 9.50 -15.98 15.94
#